data_AF-A0A1M6BWM4-F1
#
_entry.id   AF-A0A1M6BWM4-F1
#
_cell.length_a   1.000
_cell.length_b   1.000
_cell.length_c   1.000
_cell.angle_alpha   90.00
_cell.angle_beta   90.00
_cell.angle_gamma   90.00
#
_symmetry.space_group_name_H-M   'P 1'
#
loop_
_entity.id
_entity.type
_entity.pdbx_description
1 polymer ?
#
loop_
_entity_poly.entity_id
_entity_poly.type
_entity_poly.pdbx_seq_one_letter_code
_entity_poly.pdbx_strand_id
1 'polypeptide(L)' 'MFAVRGIFNGKEVKLTDPVSEKKSYKVVVTFIEEIPEEENDSREFAAQTDSFDFWENTAEDIYQDYLTPSKKNNEYW' A
#
# COMPACT_ATOMS: atom_id res chain seq x y z
N MET A 1 -15.12 -23.11 -10.72
CA MET A 1 -13.66 -22.94 -10.64
C MET A 1 -13.28 -23.16 -9.19
N PHE A 2 -12.45 -24.16 -8.88
CA PHE A 2 -11.97 -24.41 -7.52
C PHE A 2 -10.46 -24.23 -7.49
N ALA A 3 -9.93 -23.74 -6.37
CA ALA A 3 -8.50 -23.60 -6.14
C ALA A 3 -8.10 -24.51 -4.98
N VAL A 4 -6.94 -25.16 -5.11
CA VAL A 4 -6.39 -26.05 -4.08
C VAL A 4 -5.07 -25.45 -3.63
N ARG A 5 -4.87 -25.40 -2.33
CA ARG A 5 -3.62 -24.93 -1.75
C ARG A 5 -2.60 -26.05 -1.73
N GLY A 6 -1.34 -25.69 -1.80
CA GLY A 6 -0.25 -26.63 -1.80
C GLY A 6 1.06 -25.96 -1.44
N ILE A 7 2.00 -26.76 -0.96
CA ILE A 7 3.35 -26.32 -0.63
C ILE A 7 4.27 -26.72 -1.78
N PHE A 8 5.03 -25.76 -2.29
CA PHE A 8 6.04 -26.01 -3.31
C PHE A 8 7.43 -26.15 -2.66
N ASN A 9 8.11 -27.26 -2.96
CA ASN A 9 9.45 -27.55 -2.40
C ASN A 9 10.60 -27.31 -3.39
N GLY A 10 10.36 -26.53 -4.45
CA GLY A 10 11.33 -26.29 -5.53
C GLY A 10 11.30 -27.32 -6.66
N LYS A 11 10.64 -28.48 -6.48
CA LYS A 11 10.53 -29.53 -7.50
C LYS A 11 9.10 -29.97 -7.76
N GLU A 12 8.30 -30.10 -6.70
CA GLU A 12 6.93 -30.59 -6.75
C GLU A 12 6.01 -29.72 -5.87
N VAL A 13 4.73 -29.65 -6.27
CA VAL A 13 3.66 -29.04 -5.48
C VAL A 13 2.92 -30.15 -4.75
N LYS A 14 3.00 -30.15 -3.41
CA LYS A 14 2.21 -31.05 -2.56
C LYS A 14 0.93 -30.36 -2.14
N LEU A 15 -0.21 -30.88 -2.58
CA LEU A 15 -1.51 -30.36 -2.19
C LEU A 15 -1.72 -30.56 -0.69
N THR A 16 -2.25 -29.54 0.00
CA THR A 16 -2.61 -29.63 1.42
C THR A 16 -3.94 -30.36 1.60
N ASP A 17 -4.82 -30.25 0.61
CA ASP A 17 -6.17 -30.78 0.67
C ASP A 17 -6.36 -31.92 -0.36
N PRO A 18 -7.03 -33.01 0.02
CA PRO A 18 -7.32 -34.11 -0.90
C PRO A 18 -8.33 -33.68 -1.96
N VAL A 19 -7.99 -33.87 -3.23
CA VAL A 19 -8.92 -33.67 -4.35
C VAL A 19 -9.62 -34.99 -4.64
N SER A 20 -10.94 -35.06 -4.37
CA SER A 20 -11.75 -36.27 -4.57
C SER A 20 -12.14 -36.52 -6.02
N GLU A 21 -11.90 -35.57 -6.91
CA GLU A 21 -12.31 -35.66 -8.32
C GLU A 21 -11.26 -36.37 -9.18
N LYS A 22 -11.67 -37.44 -9.86
CA LYS A 22 -10.81 -38.26 -10.75
C LYS A 22 -10.85 -37.84 -12.22
N LYS A 23 -11.31 -36.63 -12.52
CA LYS A 23 -11.38 -36.12 -13.90
C LYS A 23 -10.10 -35.35 -14.25
N SER A 24 -9.76 -35.33 -15.54
CA SER A 24 -8.64 -34.54 -16.04
C SER A 24 -9.03 -33.07 -16.12
N TYR A 25 -8.20 -32.20 -15.55
CA TYR A 25 -8.42 -30.75 -15.55
C TYR A 25 -7.23 -30.02 -16.17
N LYS A 26 -7.51 -28.93 -16.89
CA LYS A 26 -6.48 -27.94 -17.21
C LYS A 26 -6.22 -27.12 -15.95
N VAL A 27 -4.98 -27.15 -15.47
CA VAL A 27 -4.59 -26.49 -14.21
C VAL A 27 -3.74 -25.26 -14.52
N VAL A 28 -3.95 -24.19 -13.76
CA VAL A 28 -3.10 -23.00 -13.75
C VAL A 28 -2.47 -22.93 -12.37
N VAL A 29 -1.13 -22.91 -12.30
CA VAL A 29 -0.38 -22.82 -11.04
C VAL A 29 0.05 -21.38 -10.86
N THR A 30 -0.31 -20.80 -9.73
CA THR A 30 0.08 -19.44 -9.34
C THR A 30 0.91 -19.52 -8.07
N PHE A 31 2.15 -19.04 -8.14
CA PHE A 31 2.97 -18.85 -6.96
C PHE A 31 2.55 -17.55 -6.29
N ILE A 32 2.25 -17.64 -5.01
CA ILE A 32 1.99 -16.49 -4.17
C ILE A 32 3.27 -16.30 -3.38
N GLU A 33 4.03 -15.24 -3.67
CA GLU A 33 5.14 -14.85 -2.82
C GLU A 33 4.58 -14.52 -1.45
N GLU A 34 5.29 -14.94 -0.39
CA GLU A 34 4.93 -14.60 0.98
C GLU A 34 4.97 -13.07 1.06
N ILE A 35 3.79 -12.46 0.99
CA ILE A 35 3.65 -11.06 1.38
C ILE A 35 4.01 -11.12 2.87
N PRO A 36 5.05 -10.41 3.34
CA PRO A 36 5.27 -10.29 4.77
C PRO A 36 3.93 -9.93 5.40
N GLU A 37 3.60 -10.48 6.56
CA GLU A 37 2.42 -10.08 7.34
C GLU A 37 2.58 -8.61 7.81
N GLU A 38 2.68 -7.66 6.88
CA GLU A 38 2.46 -6.22 7.04
C GLU A 38 0.95 -5.95 6.93
N GLU A 39 0.11 -6.86 7.45
CA GLU A 39 -1.31 -6.55 7.75
C GLU A 39 -1.45 -5.48 8.86
N ASN A 40 -0.34 -4.95 9.38
CA ASN A 40 -0.30 -3.76 10.24
C ASN A 40 0.04 -2.45 9.52
N ASP A 41 0.47 -2.47 8.25
CA ASP A 41 0.89 -1.23 7.57
C ASP A 41 -0.29 -0.28 7.37
N SER A 42 -1.50 -0.78 7.10
CA SER A 42 -2.67 0.10 6.96
C SER A 42 -3.01 0.87 8.25
N ARG A 43 -2.61 0.34 9.41
CA ARG A 43 -2.78 0.98 10.72
C ARG A 43 -1.61 1.89 11.06
N GLU A 44 -0.39 1.53 10.68
CA GLU A 44 0.80 2.38 10.83
C GLU A 44 0.80 3.59 9.89
N PHE A 45 0.36 3.44 8.63
CA PHE A 45 0.15 4.57 7.70
C PHE A 45 -0.90 5.57 8.22
N ALA A 46 -1.95 5.09 8.90
CA ALA A 46 -2.95 5.96 9.53
C ALA A 46 -2.46 6.59 10.85
N ALA A 47 -1.43 6.04 11.46
CA ALA A 47 -0.78 6.54 12.68
C ALA A 47 0.42 7.45 12.38
N GLN A 48 0.83 7.56 11.11
CA GLN A 48 1.91 8.42 10.68
C GLN A 48 1.49 9.89 10.87
N THR A 49 2.07 10.53 11.89
CA THR A 49 1.70 11.88 12.34
C THR A 49 2.08 12.96 11.31
N ASP A 50 2.99 12.63 10.40
CA ASP A 50 3.56 13.51 9.37
C ASP A 50 2.58 13.81 8.21
N SER A 51 1.35 13.25 8.22
CA SER A 51 0.34 13.54 7.19
C SER A 51 -0.06 15.02 7.11
N PHE A 52 0.26 15.82 8.14
CA PHE A 52 -0.01 17.26 8.18
C PHE A 52 1.22 18.14 7.96
N ASP A 53 2.42 17.57 7.80
CA ASP A 53 3.65 18.36 7.57
C ASP A 53 3.62 19.12 6.25
N PHE A 54 2.80 18.65 5.29
CA PHE A 54 2.50 19.36 4.04
C PHE A 54 2.00 20.79 4.31
N TRP A 55 1.27 21.03 5.41
CA TRP A 55 0.69 22.33 5.75
C TRP A 55 1.74 23.33 6.24
N GLU A 56 2.89 22.84 6.73
CA GLU A 56 4.02 23.68 7.14
C GLU A 56 5.07 23.85 6.01
N ASN A 57 4.96 23.07 4.94
CA ASN A 57 5.88 23.16 3.80
C ASN A 57 5.51 24.33 2.87
N THR A 58 6.15 25.48 3.09
CA THR A 58 6.00 26.68 2.23
C THR A 58 6.27 26.47 0.74
N ALA A 59 6.99 25.41 0.33
CA ALA A 59 7.22 25.13 -1.09
C ALA A 59 6.03 24.39 -1.76
N GLU A 60 5.17 23.76 -0.97
CA GLU A 60 4.01 22.97 -1.41
C GLU A 60 2.67 23.65 -1.10
N ASP A 61 2.71 24.82 -0.47
CA ASP A 61 1.52 25.58 -0.08
C ASP A 61 0.94 26.38 -1.27
N ILE A 62 0.03 25.74 -2.00
CA ILE A 62 -0.73 26.36 -3.10
C ILE A 62 -1.73 27.44 -2.63
N TYR A 63 -1.95 27.62 -1.32
CA TYR A 63 -2.94 28.54 -0.75
C TYR A 63 -2.33 29.83 -0.17
N GLN A 64 -1.02 29.86 0.12
CA GLN A 64 -0.33 31.06 0.63
C GLN A 64 -0.17 32.18 -0.39
N ASP A 65 -0.20 31.87 -1.69
CA ASP A 65 -0.12 32.88 -2.75
C ASP A 65 -1.23 33.95 -2.61
N TYR A 66 -2.38 33.58 -2.05
CA TYR A 66 -3.53 34.48 -1.84
C TYR A 66 -3.44 35.32 -0.56
N LEU A 67 -2.53 34.99 0.37
CA LEU A 67 -2.37 35.69 1.66
C LEU A 67 -1.38 36.84 1.60
N THR A 68 -1.02 37.31 0.39
CA THR A 68 -0.02 38.36 0.19
C THR A 68 -0.29 39.53 1.14
N PRO A 69 0.57 39.80 2.14
CA PRO A 69 0.34 40.90 3.05
C PRO A 69 0.48 42.19 2.25
N SER A 70 -0.56 43.03 2.26
CA SER A 70 -0.47 44.37 1.68
C SER A 70 0.72 45.07 2.32
N LYS A 71 1.78 45.34 1.55
CA LYS A 71 2.93 46.12 2.02
C LYS A 71 2.39 47.45 2.55
N LYS A 72 2.33 47.60 3.88
CA LYS A 72 2.23 48.91 4.50
C LYS A 72 3.58 49.59 4.27
N ASN A 73 3.58 50.58 3.41
CA ASN A 73 4.69 51.53 3.28
C ASN A 73 4.85 52.23 4.63
N ASN A 74 5.89 51.87 5.40
CA ASN A 74 6.34 52.68 6.52
C ASN A 74 7.26 53.77 5.98
N GLU A 75 6.68 54.87 5.53
CA GLU A 75 7.36 56.17 5.54
C GLU A 75 6.99 56.85 6.85
N TYR A 76 7.93 56.96 7.80
CA TYR A 76 7.95 58.06 8.77
C TYR A 76 9.37 58.29 9.31
N TRP A 77 9.85 59.50 8.97
CA TRP A 77 11.02 60.28 9.42
C TRP A 77 12.38 59.96 8.82
#